data_AF-A0A3D3RQL8-F1
#
_entry.id   AF-A0A3D3RQL8-F1
#
_cell.length_a   1.000
_cell.length_b   1.000
_cell.length_c   1.000
_cell.angle_alpha   90.00
_cell.angle_beta   90.00
_cell.angle_gamma   90.00
#
_symmetry.space_group_name_H-M   'P 1'
#
loop_
_entity.id
_entity.type
_entity.pdbx_description
1 polymer ?
#
loop_
_entity_poly.entity_id
_entity_poly.type
_entity_poly.pdbx_seq_one_letter_code
_entity_poly.pdbx_strand_id
1 'polypeptide(L)'
;MRSYPVIPNIYAETTLNLLLKRAKKPKVHTIEDYLRDGGYQALEKALNMDPMEIIEWVDKSQLRGRGGAGFPTGRKWKFAVQNPAPRY
;
A
#
# COMPACT_ATOMS: atom_id res chain seq x y z
N MET A 1 18.40 -22.11 -1.26
CA MET A 1 17.25 -21.56 -0.51
C MET A 1 17.77 -20.39 0.30
N ARG A 2 17.19 -19.19 0.17
CA ARG A 2 17.66 -18.02 0.93
C ARG A 2 17.15 -18.15 2.37
N SER A 3 18.06 -18.04 3.35
CA SER A 3 17.70 -17.97 4.77
C SER A 3 17.63 -16.52 5.22
N TYR A 4 16.78 -16.24 6.20
CA TYR A 4 16.61 -14.91 6.80
C TYR A 4 16.99 -14.96 8.29
N PRO A 5 17.43 -13.83 8.88
CA PRO A 5 17.59 -13.72 10.33
C PRO A 5 16.32 -14.13 11.08
N VAL A 6 16.48 -14.68 12.28
CA VAL A 6 15.35 -15.10 13.13
C VAL A 6 14.58 -13.85 13.61
N ILE A 7 13.25 -13.93 13.53
CA ILE A 7 12.33 -12.89 14.01
C ILE A 7 11.31 -13.57 14.92
N PRO A 8 10.91 -12.99 16.07
CA PRO A 8 9.86 -13.53 16.90
C PRO A 8 8.51 -13.57 16.15
N ASN A 9 7.71 -14.59 16.41
CA ASN A 9 6.36 -14.72 15.86
C ASN A 9 5.39 -13.80 16.61
N ILE A 10 5.26 -12.57 16.13
CA ILE A 10 4.33 -11.59 16.70
C ILE A 10 2.89 -12.03 16.36
N TYR A 11 2.01 -12.06 17.38
CA TYR A 11 0.59 -12.32 17.18
C TYR A 11 -0.06 -11.20 16.36
N ALA A 12 -0.86 -11.58 15.37
CA ALA A 12 -1.58 -10.63 14.52
C ALA A 12 -2.98 -11.17 14.18
N GLU A 13 -4.00 -10.35 14.41
CA GLU A 13 -5.41 -10.68 14.21
C GLU A 13 -6.09 -9.59 13.39
N THR A 14 -7.15 -9.93 12.65
CA THR A 14 -7.93 -8.95 11.89
C THR A 14 -9.39 -9.34 11.77
N THR A 15 -10.27 -8.36 11.95
CA THR A 15 -11.70 -8.45 11.64
C THR A 15 -12.04 -8.00 10.21
N LEU A 16 -11.09 -7.32 9.54
CA LEU A 16 -11.30 -6.70 8.23
C LEU A 16 -10.67 -7.49 7.07
N ASN A 17 -9.64 -8.30 7.35
CA ASN A 17 -8.95 -9.13 6.37
C ASN A 17 -8.44 -8.37 5.12
N LEU A 18 -7.97 -7.13 5.31
CA LEU A 18 -7.31 -6.29 4.29
C LEU A 18 -5.79 -6.35 4.43
N LEU A 19 -5.19 -5.44 5.21
CA LEU A 19 -3.73 -5.36 5.42
C LEU A 19 -3.14 -6.67 5.97
N LEU A 20 -3.85 -7.29 6.91
CA LEU A 20 -3.43 -8.54 7.56
C LEU A 20 -3.95 -9.80 6.87
N LYS A 21 -4.52 -9.71 5.65
CA LYS A 21 -5.02 -10.89 4.89
C LYS A 21 -3.99 -12.02 4.85
N ARG A 22 -2.74 -11.66 4.57
CA ARG A 22 -1.58 -12.55 4.55
C ARG A 22 -0.76 -12.43 5.83
N ALA A 23 -0.40 -11.20 6.21
CA ALA A 23 0.54 -10.90 7.28
C ALA A 23 0.14 -11.36 8.69
N LYS A 24 -1.12 -11.79 8.91
CA LYS A 24 -1.50 -12.52 10.14
C LYS A 24 -0.79 -13.87 10.31
N LYS A 25 -0.24 -14.43 9.22
CA LYS A 25 0.60 -15.63 9.25
C LYS A 25 2.07 -15.16 9.36
N PRO A 26 2.82 -15.54 10.42
CA PRO A 26 4.16 -15.02 10.68
C PRO A 26 5.21 -15.69 9.78
N LYS A 27 5.15 -15.39 8.48
CA LYS A 27 6.10 -15.86 7.46
C LYS A 27 6.20 -14.86 6.32
N VAL A 28 7.25 -15.01 5.52
CA VAL A 28 7.34 -14.32 4.22
C VAL A 28 6.29 -14.90 3.28
N HIS A 29 5.57 -14.02 2.58
CA HIS A 29 4.71 -14.38 1.46
C HIS A 29 5.44 -14.07 0.17
N THR A 30 5.56 -15.06 -0.72
CA THR A 30 6.28 -14.87 -1.98
C THR A 30 5.45 -14.08 -2.99
N ILE A 31 6.05 -13.75 -4.14
CA ILE A 31 5.31 -13.10 -5.23
C ILE A 31 4.20 -14.00 -5.77
N GLU A 32 4.39 -15.32 -5.82
CA GLU A 32 3.38 -16.29 -6.26
C GLU A 32 2.19 -16.32 -5.30
N ASP A 33 2.44 -16.27 -3.98
CA ASP A 33 1.38 -16.15 -2.98
C ASP A 33 0.59 -14.84 -3.15
N TYR A 34 1.28 -13.75 -3.46
CA TYR A 34 0.65 -12.44 -3.68
C TYR A 34 -0.19 -12.42 -4.96
N LEU A 35 0.33 -12.96 -6.07
CA LEU A 35 -0.35 -13.06 -7.35
C LEU A 35 -1.58 -13.98 -7.28
N ARG A 36 -1.49 -15.12 -6.58
CA ARG A 36 -2.64 -16.03 -6.35
C ARG A 36 -3.82 -15.33 -5.68
N ASP A 37 -3.55 -14.32 -4.86
CA ASP A 37 -4.55 -13.50 -4.17
C ASP A 37 -5.07 -12.31 -5.00
N GLY A 38 -4.68 -12.17 -6.27
CA GLY A 38 -4.99 -11.02 -7.13
C GLY A 38 -4.05 -9.83 -6.95
N GLY A 39 -2.86 -10.05 -6.37
CA GLY A 39 -1.82 -9.03 -6.26
C GLY A 39 -1.42 -8.46 -7.62
N TYR A 40 -0.93 -7.22 -7.63
CA TYR A 40 -0.59 -6.43 -8.83
C TYR A 40 -1.73 -6.05 -9.78
N GLN A 41 -2.91 -6.67 -9.74
CA GLN A 41 -4.07 -6.25 -10.55
C GLN A 41 -4.46 -4.78 -10.31
N ALA A 42 -4.33 -4.29 -9.07
CA ALA A 42 -4.55 -2.88 -8.74
C ALA A 42 -3.50 -1.94 -9.37
N LEU A 43 -2.25 -2.40 -9.52
CA LEU A 43 -1.20 -1.66 -10.22
C LEU A 43 -1.50 -1.62 -11.72
N GLU A 44 -1.85 -2.75 -12.32
CA GLU A 44 -2.25 -2.83 -13.74
C GLU A 44 -3.41 -1.86 -14.04
N LYS A 45 -4.44 -1.83 -13.17
CA LYS A 45 -5.52 -0.85 -13.28
C LYS A 45 -4.99 0.58 -13.20
N ALA A 46 -4.16 0.89 -12.20
CA ALA A 46 -3.66 2.25 -11.99
C ALA A 46 -2.79 2.75 -13.15
N LEU A 47 -1.98 1.88 -13.78
CA LEU A 47 -1.16 2.26 -14.94
C LEU A 47 -1.99 2.63 -16.18
N ASN A 48 -3.28 2.25 -16.21
CA ASN A 48 -4.23 2.63 -17.25
C ASN A 48 -5.09 3.85 -16.87
N MET A 49 -4.77 4.54 -15.76
CA MET A 49 -5.47 5.74 -15.29
C MET A 49 -4.59 6.97 -15.41
N ASP A 50 -5.19 8.15 -15.53
CA ASP A 50 -4.43 9.38 -15.40
C ASP A 50 -3.93 9.55 -13.94
N PRO A 51 -2.68 10.01 -13.72
CA PRO A 51 -2.16 10.21 -12.36
C PRO A 51 -3.04 11.11 -11.47
N MET A 52 -3.72 12.12 -12.04
CA MET A 52 -4.65 12.97 -11.29
C MET A 52 -5.90 12.22 -10.85
N GLU A 53 -6.39 11.25 -11.64
CA GLU A 53 -7.49 10.40 -11.21
C GLU A 53 -7.11 9.57 -10.00
N ILE A 54 -5.90 9.01 -9.98
CA ILE A 54 -5.38 8.25 -8.83
C ILE A 54 -5.28 9.16 -7.59
N ILE A 55 -4.73 10.36 -7.75
CA ILE A 55 -4.63 11.35 -6.66
C ILE A 55 -6.03 11.69 -6.12
N GLU A 56 -7.02 11.87 -6.99
CA GLU A 56 -8.38 12.18 -6.59
C GLU A 56 -9.05 11.01 -5.88
N TRP A 57 -8.82 9.77 -6.33
CA TRP A 57 -9.31 8.57 -5.64
C TRP A 57 -8.74 8.48 -4.22
N VAL A 58 -7.45 8.77 -4.02
CA VAL A 58 -6.81 8.77 -2.70
C VAL A 58 -7.30 9.91 -1.81
N ASP A 59 -7.61 11.07 -2.38
CA ASP A 59 -8.20 12.19 -1.63
C ASP A 59 -9.63 11.86 -1.17
N LYS A 60 -10.45 11.34 -2.08
CA LYS A 60 -11.82 10.90 -1.78
C LYS A 60 -11.87 9.75 -0.79
N SER A 61 -10.87 8.87 -0.76
CA SER A 61 -10.81 7.74 0.18
C SER A 61 -10.59 8.17 1.65
N GLN A 62 -10.37 9.46 1.92
CA GLN A 62 -10.06 9.98 3.25
C GLN A 62 -8.81 9.32 3.88
N LEU A 63 -7.87 8.85 3.06
CA LEU A 63 -6.63 8.27 3.56
C LEU A 63 -5.82 9.36 4.29
N ARG A 64 -5.36 9.02 5.50
CA ARG A 64 -4.50 9.87 6.33
C ARG A 64 -3.16 9.20 6.57
N GLY A 65 -2.10 9.99 6.72
CA GLY A 65 -0.77 9.49 7.07
C GLY A 65 -0.80 8.64 8.35
N ARG A 66 -0.38 7.37 8.25
CA ARG A 66 -0.35 6.41 9.36
C ARG A 66 0.90 6.51 10.25
N GLY A 67 1.73 7.53 10.03
CA GLY A 67 2.90 7.86 10.85
C GLY A 67 2.60 8.69 12.11
N GLY A 68 1.32 8.90 12.46
CA GLY A 68 0.90 9.59 13.69
C GLY A 68 0.25 10.96 13.47
N ALA A 69 0.81 11.81 12.59
CA ALA A 69 0.31 13.17 12.38
C ALA A 69 -1.04 13.26 11.63
N GLY A 70 -1.46 12.19 10.94
CA GLY A 70 -2.79 12.12 10.33
C GLY A 70 -3.06 13.09 9.16
N PHE A 71 -2.03 13.66 8.53
CA PHE A 71 -2.20 14.56 7.38
C PHE A 71 -2.88 13.86 6.20
N PRO A 72 -3.86 14.47 5.48
CA PRO A 72 -4.54 13.84 4.35
C PRO A 72 -3.58 13.50 3.20
N THR A 73 -3.58 12.24 2.77
CA THR A 73 -2.60 11.72 1.80
C THR A 73 -2.83 12.29 0.41
N GLY A 74 -4.09 12.33 -0.07
CA GLY A 74 -4.42 12.90 -1.39
C GLY A 74 -4.01 14.38 -1.51
N ARG A 75 -4.37 15.19 -0.50
CA ARG A 75 -3.90 16.59 -0.40
C ARG A 75 -2.39 16.74 -0.42
N LYS A 76 -1.64 15.86 0.28
CA LYS A 76 -0.17 15.88 0.24
C LYS A 76 0.35 15.70 -1.19
N TRP A 77 -0.22 14.75 -1.93
CA TRP A 77 0.17 14.49 -3.31
C TRP A 77 -0.22 15.64 -4.25
N LYS A 78 -1.40 16.25 -4.05
CA LYS A 78 -1.83 17.45 -4.79
C LYS A 78 -0.81 18.59 -4.68
N PHE A 79 -0.28 18.85 -3.49
CA PHE A 79 0.79 19.86 -3.32
C PHE A 79 2.09 19.49 -4.04
N ALA A 80 2.48 18.21 -4.04
CA ALA A 80 3.70 17.77 -4.72
C ALA A 80 3.61 17.94 -6.25
N VAL A 81 2.48 17.58 -6.86
CA VAL A 81 2.33 17.65 -8.33
C VAL A 81 2.20 19.07 -8.88
N GLN A 82 1.87 20.05 -8.02
CA GLN A 82 1.87 21.47 -8.39
C GLN A 82 3.29 22.04 -8.58
N ASN A 83 4.33 21.37 -8.06
CA ASN A 83 5.71 21.80 -8.22
C ASN A 83 6.35 21.17 -9.48
N PRO A 84 7.32 21.84 -10.13
CA PRO A 84 8.05 21.29 -11.28
C PRO A 84 8.78 19.97 -10.97
N ALA A 85 9.02 19.16 -12.00
CA ALA A 85 9.80 17.93 -11.94
C ALA A 85 11.32 18.21 -11.80
N PRO A 86 12.15 17.23 -11.38
CA PRO A 86 11.82 15.85 -11.00
C PRO A 86 11.18 15.75 -9.60
N ARG A 87 10.49 14.64 -9.33
CA ARG A 87 9.90 14.31 -8.03
C ARG A 87 10.46 12.98 -7.52
N TYR A 88 10.49 12.83 -6.20
CA TYR A 88 10.98 11.64 -5.49
C TYR A 88 9.95 11.17 -4.46
#